data_AF-A0A1H4XRV4-F1
#
_entry.id   AF-A0A1H4XRV4-F1
#
_cell.length_a   1.000
_cell.length_b   1.000
_cell.length_c   1.000
_cell.angle_alpha   90.00
_cell.angle_beta   90.00
_cell.angle_gamma   90.00
#
_symmetry.space_group_name_H-M   'P 1'
#
loop_
_entity.id
_entity.type
_entity.pdbx_description
1 polymer ?
#
loop_
_entity_poly.entity_id
_entity_poly.type
_entity_poly.pdbx_seq_one_letter_code
_entity_poly.pdbx_strand_id
1 'polypeptide(L)'
;MNFKIGAILCVIFLALTFGFALFQDGQKKKENSVEFPNIENVVSAVIDIGGPPSPNKEPIQIDLNNNMQKITVAKIIYWLSHAEYVGSAHNQLISDGGGPSEFVIKTKGGKSIGITNAVDSISIVISNGWMATGVSVSDQVTISYDNKIMRFKSPDLKRWIESDMSKIIDDRLKEPQKQ
;
A
#
# COMPACT_ATOMS: atom_id res chain seq x y z
N MET A 1 -15.38 5.51 59.42
CA MET A 1 -15.81 6.38 58.30
C MET A 1 -14.82 6.37 57.12
N ASN A 2 -13.93 5.36 56.99
CA ASN A 2 -12.81 5.40 56.03
C ASN A 2 -13.03 4.60 54.74
N PHE A 3 -14.08 3.76 54.67
CA PHE A 3 -14.35 2.90 53.51
C PHE A 3 -14.95 3.66 52.31
N LYS A 4 -15.65 4.78 52.54
CA LYS A 4 -16.33 5.54 51.47
C LYS A 4 -15.36 6.37 50.61
N ILE A 5 -14.26 6.86 51.20
CA ILE A 5 -13.28 7.70 50.49
C ILE A 5 -12.43 6.86 49.53
N GLY A 6 -12.05 5.63 49.94
CA GLY A 6 -11.32 4.70 49.07
C GLY A 6 -12.11 4.24 47.84
N ALA A 7 -13.41 4.01 47.99
CA ALA A 7 -14.28 3.64 46.88
C ALA A 7 -14.43 4.78 45.84
N ILE A 8 -14.56 6.02 46.31
CA ILE A 8 -14.67 7.20 45.43
C ILE A 8 -13.37 7.41 44.64
N LEU A 9 -12.22 7.31 45.30
CA LEU A 9 -10.90 7.40 44.64
C LEU A 9 -10.71 6.30 43.58
N CYS A 10 -11.16 5.08 43.86
CA CYS A 10 -11.04 3.95 42.94
C CYS A 10 -11.90 4.14 41.67
N VAL A 11 -13.12 4.66 41.82
CA VAL A 11 -14.03 4.96 40.68
C VAL A 11 -13.47 6.09 39.80
N ILE A 12 -12.90 7.13 40.41
CA ILE A 12 -12.25 8.22 39.66
C ILE A 12 -11.03 7.69 38.89
N PHE A 13 -10.22 6.84 39.51
CA PHE A 13 -9.06 6.24 38.86
C PHE A 13 -9.46 5.35 37.68
N LEU A 14 -10.50 4.53 37.83
CA LEU A 14 -11.07 3.71 36.74
C LEU A 14 -11.65 4.56 35.59
N ALA A 15 -12.35 5.65 35.89
CA ALA A 15 -12.90 6.53 34.87
C ALA A 15 -11.79 7.25 34.08
N LEU A 16 -10.71 7.68 34.76
CA LEU A 16 -9.57 8.33 34.13
C LEU A 16 -8.76 7.38 33.25
N THR A 17 -8.55 6.13 33.68
CA THR A 17 -7.84 5.13 32.87
C THR A 17 -8.64 4.74 31.62
N PHE A 18 -9.96 4.58 31.74
CA PHE A 18 -10.83 4.32 30.58
C PHE A 18 -10.86 5.51 29.61
N GLY A 19 -10.99 6.73 30.12
CA GLY A 19 -10.96 7.94 29.29
C GLY A 19 -9.63 8.10 28.55
N PHE A 20 -8.52 7.81 29.21
CA PHE A 20 -7.18 7.86 28.60
C PHE A 20 -6.99 6.77 27.54
N ALA A 21 -7.49 5.55 27.78
CA ALA A 21 -7.44 4.46 26.79
C ALA A 21 -8.25 4.79 25.53
N LEU A 22 -9.47 5.32 25.68
CA LEU A 22 -10.30 5.74 24.55
C LEU A 22 -9.71 6.94 23.80
N PHE A 23 -9.11 7.89 24.52
CA PHE A 23 -8.43 9.03 23.90
C PHE A 23 -7.20 8.60 23.11
N GLN A 24 -6.37 7.70 23.65
CA GLN A 24 -5.22 7.14 22.93
C GLN A 24 -5.65 6.35 21.69
N ASP A 25 -6.72 5.56 21.78
CA ASP A 25 -7.26 4.81 20.63
C ASP A 25 -7.80 5.77 19.55
N GLY A 26 -8.46 6.86 19.95
CA GLY A 26 -8.93 7.93 19.06
C GLY A 26 -7.79 8.70 18.37
N GLN A 27 -6.70 8.99 19.09
CA GLN A 27 -5.51 9.64 18.52
C GLN A 27 -4.79 8.72 17.52
N LYS A 28 -4.62 7.42 17.85
CA LYS A 28 -4.06 6.43 16.92
C LYS A 28 -4.86 6.30 15.63
N LYS A 29 -6.17 6.45 15.67
CA LYS A 29 -7.01 6.45 14.46
C LYS A 29 -6.84 7.72 13.60
N LYS A 30 -6.65 8.88 14.22
CA LYS A 30 -6.44 10.16 13.50
C LYS A 30 -5.05 10.30 12.88
N GLU A 31 -4.03 9.76 13.51
CA GLU A 31 -2.64 9.89 13.04
C GLU A 31 -2.33 8.98 11.83
N ASN A 32 -3.17 7.95 11.60
CA ASN A 32 -2.98 6.93 10.56
C ASN A 32 -3.99 6.99 9.40
N SER A 33 -4.85 8.03 9.32
CA SER A 33 -5.78 8.16 8.21
C SER A 33 -5.08 8.78 7.00
N VAL A 34 -4.64 7.93 6.06
CA VAL A 34 -4.22 8.38 4.72
C VAL A 34 -5.47 8.80 3.96
N GLU A 35 -5.57 10.08 3.59
CA GLU A 35 -6.62 10.55 2.71
C GLU A 35 -6.27 10.22 1.27
N PHE A 36 -7.01 9.29 0.69
CA PHE A 36 -6.89 8.92 -0.72
C PHE A 36 -7.66 9.91 -1.61
N PRO A 37 -7.11 10.29 -2.77
CA PRO A 37 -7.72 11.28 -3.64
C PRO A 37 -8.97 10.72 -4.32
N ASN A 38 -9.98 11.56 -4.54
CA ASN A 38 -11.06 11.23 -5.48
C ASN A 38 -10.50 11.12 -6.92
N ILE A 39 -11.18 10.33 -7.77
CA ILE A 39 -10.78 10.14 -9.18
C ILE A 39 -10.66 11.47 -9.95
N GLU A 40 -11.48 12.46 -9.61
CA GLU A 40 -11.46 13.81 -10.20
C GLU A 40 -10.18 14.60 -9.89
N ASN A 41 -9.46 14.21 -8.85
CA ASN A 41 -8.20 14.83 -8.42
C ASN A 41 -6.98 14.10 -8.99
N VAL A 42 -7.16 13.01 -9.74
CA VAL A 42 -6.08 12.29 -10.41
C VAL A 42 -5.72 12.99 -11.73
N VAL A 43 -4.44 13.26 -11.94
CA VAL A 43 -3.93 13.87 -13.19
C VAL A 43 -3.28 12.84 -14.11
N SER A 44 -2.69 11.79 -13.54
CA SER A 44 -2.10 10.69 -14.31
C SER A 44 -2.08 9.42 -13.48
N ALA A 45 -2.23 8.30 -14.14
CA ALA A 45 -1.95 6.98 -13.56
C ALA A 45 -1.08 6.19 -14.54
N VAL A 46 -0.09 5.46 -14.02
CA VAL A 46 0.83 4.65 -14.83
C VAL A 46 1.10 3.32 -14.14
N ILE A 47 1.41 2.28 -14.92
CA ILE A 47 2.05 1.07 -14.42
C ILE A 47 3.53 1.19 -14.76
N ASP A 48 4.37 1.35 -13.75
CA ASP A 48 5.81 1.30 -13.87
C ASP A 48 6.27 -0.16 -13.91
N ILE A 49 6.94 -0.55 -14.99
CA ILE A 49 7.40 -1.92 -15.20
C ILE A 49 8.78 -2.04 -14.57
N GLY A 50 8.84 -2.65 -13.40
CA GLY A 50 10.04 -2.81 -12.61
C GLY A 50 11.18 -3.60 -13.28
N GLY A 51 12.26 -3.82 -12.54
CA GLY A 51 13.47 -4.49 -13.04
C GLY A 51 14.42 -3.57 -13.85
N PRO A 52 15.45 -4.11 -14.53
CA PRO A 52 16.47 -3.28 -15.17
C PRO A 52 15.92 -2.59 -16.41
N PRO A 53 16.44 -1.41 -16.82
CA PRO A 53 15.95 -0.66 -17.96
C PRO A 53 16.03 -1.49 -19.25
N SER A 54 14.95 -1.48 -20.04
CA SER A 54 14.83 -2.16 -21.32
C SER A 54 13.84 -1.39 -22.20
N PRO A 55 13.98 -1.41 -23.55
CA PRO A 55 13.06 -0.69 -24.44
C PRO A 55 11.58 -1.05 -24.27
N ASN A 56 11.28 -2.27 -23.79
CA ASN A 56 9.91 -2.72 -23.55
C ASN A 56 9.40 -2.43 -22.12
N LYS A 57 10.14 -1.62 -21.35
CA LYS A 57 9.83 -1.28 -19.95
C LYS A 57 9.50 0.19 -19.73
N GLU A 58 9.10 0.88 -20.78
CA GLU A 58 8.49 2.20 -20.59
C GLU A 58 7.22 2.07 -19.75
N PRO A 59 6.95 3.01 -18.82
CA PRO A 59 5.74 3.01 -18.03
C PRO A 59 4.49 2.98 -18.92
N ILE A 60 3.55 2.10 -18.60
CA ILE A 60 2.29 1.99 -19.32
C ILE A 60 1.38 3.11 -18.82
N GLN A 61 1.10 4.10 -19.67
CA GLN A 61 0.14 5.15 -19.34
C GLN A 61 -1.29 4.63 -19.33
N ILE A 62 -2.03 5.01 -18.30
CA ILE A 62 -3.47 4.81 -18.20
C ILE A 62 -4.16 6.07 -18.75
N ASP A 63 -4.96 5.91 -19.80
CA ASP A 63 -5.75 6.97 -20.40
C ASP A 63 -6.98 7.28 -19.55
N LEU A 64 -6.94 8.41 -18.83
CA LEU A 64 -8.04 8.87 -17.98
C LEU A 64 -9.24 9.43 -18.77
N ASN A 65 -9.12 9.62 -20.08
CA ASN A 65 -10.24 9.95 -20.95
C ASN A 65 -11.00 8.69 -21.41
N ASN A 66 -10.36 7.52 -21.32
CA ASN A 66 -11.00 6.24 -21.56
C ASN A 66 -11.82 5.83 -20.32
N ASN A 67 -13.14 5.69 -20.48
CA ASN A 67 -14.05 5.38 -19.38
C ASN A 67 -13.70 4.07 -18.64
N MET A 68 -13.29 3.02 -19.37
CA MET A 68 -12.97 1.73 -18.74
C MET A 68 -11.70 1.82 -17.90
N GLN A 69 -10.67 2.48 -18.42
CA GLN A 69 -9.42 2.68 -17.70
C GLN A 69 -9.61 3.61 -16.50
N LYS A 70 -10.38 4.70 -16.65
CA LYS A 70 -10.77 5.58 -15.55
C LYS A 70 -11.52 4.84 -14.44
N ILE A 71 -12.44 3.92 -14.79
CA ILE A 71 -13.14 3.06 -13.83
C ILE A 71 -12.15 2.17 -13.08
N THR A 72 -11.14 1.60 -13.75
CA THR A 72 -10.09 0.81 -13.09
C THR A 72 -9.35 1.65 -12.04
N VAL A 73 -8.94 2.88 -12.37
CA VAL A 73 -8.31 3.78 -11.39
C VAL A 73 -9.25 4.10 -10.23
N ALA A 74 -10.53 4.37 -10.50
CA ALA A 74 -11.53 4.62 -9.47
C ALA A 74 -11.72 3.42 -8.53
N LYS A 75 -11.72 2.19 -9.07
CA LYS A 75 -11.79 0.95 -8.27
C LYS A 75 -10.57 0.79 -7.36
N ILE A 76 -9.37 1.06 -7.87
CA ILE A 76 -8.13 1.00 -7.09
C ILE A 76 -8.18 1.99 -5.92
N ILE A 77 -8.58 3.23 -6.19
CA ILE A 77 -8.78 4.27 -5.17
C ILE A 77 -9.84 3.82 -4.14
N TYR A 78 -10.96 3.27 -4.61
CA TYR A 78 -12.01 2.76 -3.74
C TYR A 78 -11.48 1.67 -2.81
N TRP A 79 -10.76 0.66 -3.34
CA TRP A 79 -10.17 -0.41 -2.53
C TRP A 79 -9.14 0.09 -1.53
N LEU A 80 -8.37 1.14 -1.86
CA LEU A 80 -7.44 1.79 -0.94
C LEU A 80 -8.18 2.53 0.18
N SER A 81 -9.21 3.30 -0.15
CA SER A 81 -10.01 4.05 0.84
C SER A 81 -10.75 3.16 1.84
N HIS A 82 -10.98 1.89 1.50
CA HIS A 82 -11.60 0.89 2.37
C HIS A 82 -10.60 -0.11 2.96
N ALA A 83 -9.30 0.06 2.69
CA ALA A 83 -8.28 -0.84 3.18
C ALA A 83 -7.97 -0.59 4.67
N GLU A 84 -7.66 -1.66 5.38
CA GLU A 84 -7.24 -1.57 6.78
C GLU A 84 -5.74 -1.27 6.85
N TYR A 85 -5.35 -0.21 7.56
CA TYR A 85 -3.94 0.08 7.81
C TYR A 85 -3.34 -0.96 8.74
N VAL A 86 -2.30 -1.65 8.29
CA VAL A 86 -1.62 -2.72 9.04
C VAL A 86 -0.40 -2.19 9.78
N GLY A 87 0.31 -1.23 9.20
CA GLY A 87 1.53 -0.67 9.78
C GLY A 87 2.49 -0.08 8.75
N SER A 88 3.63 0.40 9.22
CA SER A 88 4.71 0.86 8.34
C SER A 88 5.47 -0.33 7.76
N ALA A 89 5.84 -0.26 6.48
CA ALA A 89 6.72 -1.24 5.84
C ALA A 89 8.14 -0.69 5.85
N HIS A 90 8.89 -1.00 6.90
CA HIS A 90 10.33 -0.75 6.94
C HIS A 90 11.01 -2.09 6.59
N ASN A 91 11.86 -2.11 5.56
CA ASN A 91 12.65 -3.28 5.11
C ASN A 91 11.96 -4.22 4.09
N GLN A 92 11.28 -3.70 3.08
CA GLN A 92 10.99 -4.51 1.88
C GLN A 92 12.26 -4.59 1.03
N LEU A 93 12.72 -5.81 0.75
CA LEU A 93 13.87 -6.06 -0.12
C LEU A 93 13.66 -5.35 -1.46
N ILE A 94 14.48 -4.33 -1.72
CA ILE A 94 14.68 -3.79 -3.06
C ILE A 94 15.71 -4.72 -3.69
N SER A 95 15.27 -5.59 -4.61
CA SER A 95 16.17 -6.44 -5.39
C SER A 95 17.16 -5.56 -6.17
N ASP A 96 18.45 -5.93 -6.18
CA ASP A 96 19.60 -5.23 -6.81
C ASP A 96 19.55 -5.17 -8.36
N GLY A 97 18.36 -5.25 -8.95
CA GLY A 97 18.17 -5.33 -10.40
C GLY A 97 16.93 -4.60 -10.89
N GLY A 98 16.52 -3.53 -10.22
CA GLY A 98 15.32 -2.74 -10.53
C GLY A 98 14.12 -3.21 -9.72
N GLY A 99 13.41 -2.24 -9.14
CA GLY A 99 12.35 -2.47 -8.15
C GLY A 99 11.17 -3.29 -8.65
N PRO A 100 10.22 -3.64 -7.77
CA PRO A 100 8.99 -4.29 -8.19
C PRO A 100 8.19 -3.40 -9.13
N SER A 101 7.35 -4.01 -9.98
CA SER A 101 6.37 -3.24 -10.76
C SER A 101 5.41 -2.51 -9.82
N GLU A 102 5.09 -1.26 -10.17
CA GLU A 102 4.34 -0.35 -9.31
C GLU A 102 3.21 0.30 -10.09
N PHE A 103 2.03 0.40 -9.48
CA PHE A 103 0.97 1.26 -9.99
C PHE A 103 1.08 2.64 -9.34
N VAL A 104 1.32 3.67 -10.14
CA VAL A 104 1.58 5.03 -9.64
C VAL A 104 0.45 5.98 -10.04
N ILE A 105 -0.13 6.65 -9.05
CA ILE A 105 -1.17 7.69 -9.21
C ILE A 105 -0.55 9.04 -8.86
N LYS A 106 -0.67 10.03 -9.74
CA LYS A 106 -0.34 11.43 -9.43
C LYS A 106 -1.60 12.27 -9.33
N THR A 107 -1.63 13.17 -8.36
CA THR A 107 -2.78 14.03 -8.08
C THR A 107 -2.54 15.48 -8.51
N LYS A 108 -3.62 16.26 -8.66
CA LYS A 108 -3.57 17.71 -8.93
C LYS A 108 -2.77 18.49 -7.89
N GLY A 109 -2.74 18.00 -6.64
CA GLY A 109 -1.96 18.58 -5.55
C GLY A 109 -0.48 18.21 -5.56
N GLY A 110 0.02 17.54 -6.60
CA GLY A 110 1.42 17.13 -6.72
C GLY A 110 1.79 15.88 -5.91
N LYS A 111 0.85 15.29 -5.17
CA LYS A 111 1.09 14.05 -4.43
C LYS A 111 1.16 12.84 -5.37
N SER A 112 2.06 11.92 -5.05
CA SER A 112 2.22 10.64 -5.75
C SER A 112 1.91 9.48 -4.81
N ILE A 113 1.14 8.52 -5.29
CA ILE A 113 0.80 7.30 -4.58
C ILE A 113 1.32 6.15 -5.42
N GLY A 114 2.37 5.48 -4.96
CA GLY A 114 2.85 4.26 -5.57
C GLY A 114 2.28 3.05 -4.83
N ILE A 115 1.87 2.03 -5.57
CA ILE A 115 1.21 0.85 -5.04
C ILE A 115 1.92 -0.38 -5.59
N THR A 116 2.48 -1.19 -4.69
CA THR A 116 3.22 -2.41 -5.03
C THR A 116 2.68 -3.60 -4.26
N ASN A 117 3.09 -4.79 -4.72
CA ASN A 117 2.79 -6.01 -4.00
C ASN A 117 3.47 -6.00 -2.62
N ALA A 118 2.76 -6.33 -1.53
CA ALA A 118 3.41 -6.47 -0.23
C ALA A 118 4.23 -7.75 -0.19
N VAL A 119 5.49 -7.62 0.24
CA VAL A 119 6.45 -8.73 0.32
C VAL A 119 7.09 -8.74 1.70
N ASP A 120 7.30 -9.93 2.26
CA ASP A 120 8.07 -10.19 3.47
C ASP A 120 9.36 -10.93 3.13
N SER A 121 10.45 -10.54 3.76
CA SER A 121 11.76 -11.17 3.60
C SER A 121 11.80 -12.48 4.37
N ILE A 122 12.12 -13.58 3.69
CA ILE A 122 12.42 -14.87 4.30
C ILE A 122 13.90 -15.23 4.05
N SER A 123 14.53 -15.88 5.02
CA SER A 123 15.89 -16.39 4.88
C SER A 123 15.84 -17.90 4.71
N ILE A 124 16.36 -18.40 3.58
CA ILE A 124 16.46 -19.81 3.25
C ILE A 124 17.91 -20.25 3.47
N VAL A 125 18.12 -21.31 4.25
CA VAL A 125 19.44 -21.92 4.42
C VAL A 125 19.73 -22.81 3.21
N ILE A 126 20.87 -22.58 2.56
CA ILE A 126 21.40 -23.40 1.46
C ILE A 126 22.74 -24.00 1.88
N SER A 127 23.20 -25.04 1.18
CA SER A 127 24.41 -25.80 1.56
C SER A 127 25.69 -24.96 1.76
N ASN A 128 25.77 -23.78 1.12
CA ASN A 128 26.91 -22.88 1.19
C ASN A 128 26.62 -21.51 1.84
N GLY A 129 25.49 -21.35 2.57
CA GLY A 129 25.16 -20.09 3.23
C GLY A 129 23.67 -19.86 3.44
N TRP A 130 23.27 -18.58 3.52
CA TRP A 130 21.88 -18.17 3.59
C TRP A 130 21.53 -17.31 2.38
N MET A 131 20.30 -17.44 1.89
CA MET A 131 19.73 -16.66 0.81
C MET A 131 18.49 -15.95 1.33
N ALA A 132 18.45 -14.62 1.23
CA ALA A 132 17.24 -13.86 1.50
C ALA A 132 16.39 -13.78 0.23
N THR A 133 15.09 -14.05 0.33
CA THR A 133 14.12 -13.88 -0.76
C THR A 133 12.84 -13.25 -0.25
N GLY A 134 12.01 -12.68 -1.13
CA GLY A 134 10.74 -12.09 -0.79
C GLY A 134 9.57 -13.05 -1.04
N VAL A 135 8.65 -13.15 -0.09
CA VAL A 135 7.37 -13.86 -0.24
C VAL A 135 6.21 -12.87 -0.20
N SER A 136 5.28 -13.01 -1.15
CA SER A 136 4.05 -12.21 -1.20
C SER A 136 3.22 -12.39 0.08
N VAL A 137 2.83 -11.28 0.72
CA VAL A 137 1.99 -11.30 1.93
C VAL A 137 0.53 -11.33 1.53
N SER A 138 -0.23 -12.33 2.01
CA SER A 138 -1.65 -12.50 1.67
C SER A 138 -2.46 -11.24 1.97
N ASP A 139 -3.34 -10.89 1.03
CA ASP A 139 -4.30 -9.78 1.10
C ASP A 139 -3.71 -8.39 1.37
N GLN A 140 -2.38 -8.24 1.36
CA GLN A 140 -1.72 -6.98 1.68
C GLN A 140 -1.02 -6.39 0.47
N VAL A 141 -1.07 -5.06 0.41
CA VAL A 141 -0.35 -4.23 -0.55
C VAL A 141 0.52 -3.23 0.19
N THR A 142 1.61 -2.82 -0.44
CA THR A 142 2.44 -1.73 0.03
C THR A 142 2.06 -0.48 -0.72
N ILE A 143 1.92 0.64 -0.02
CA ILE A 143 1.80 1.95 -0.63
C ILE A 143 2.96 2.85 -0.24
N SER A 144 3.48 3.59 -1.21
CA SER A 144 4.38 4.72 -1.04
C SER A 144 3.53 6.00 -1.15
N TYR A 145 3.48 6.81 -0.08
CA TYR A 145 2.68 8.04 -0.03
C TYR A 145 3.40 9.09 0.81
N ASP A 146 3.67 10.27 0.26
CA ASP A 146 4.35 11.39 0.95
C ASP A 146 5.60 10.94 1.74
N ASN A 147 6.50 10.20 1.09
CA ASN A 147 7.72 9.60 1.67
C ASN A 147 7.52 8.58 2.81
N LYS A 148 6.28 8.12 3.01
CA LYS A 148 5.96 7.01 3.92
C LYS A 148 5.69 5.74 3.12
N ILE A 149 6.19 4.62 3.63
CA ILE A 149 5.90 3.28 3.10
C ILE A 149 5.03 2.56 4.10
N MET A 150 3.83 2.18 3.69
CA MET A 150 2.77 1.67 4.55
C MET A 150 2.19 0.38 3.98
N ARG A 151 1.73 -0.51 4.86
CA ARG A 151 1.00 -1.72 4.49
C ARG A 151 -0.48 -1.55 4.74
N PHE A 152 -1.26 -1.98 3.76
CA PHE A 152 -2.70 -1.97 3.80
C PHE A 152 -3.23 -3.35 3.46
N LYS A 153 -4.21 -3.84 4.23
CA LYS A 153 -4.95 -5.05 3.92
C LYS A 153 -6.08 -4.70 2.96
N SER A 154 -5.95 -5.13 1.72
CA SER A 154 -6.90 -4.92 0.63
C SER A 154 -6.91 -6.14 -0.30
N PRO A 155 -7.70 -7.18 0.00
CA PRO A 155 -7.74 -8.43 -0.77
C PRO A 155 -8.04 -8.23 -2.26
N ASP A 156 -8.97 -7.32 -2.59
CA ASP A 156 -9.36 -7.08 -3.98
C ASP A 156 -8.26 -6.37 -4.78
N LEU A 157 -7.58 -5.38 -4.17
CA LEU A 157 -6.45 -4.71 -4.80
C LEU A 157 -5.26 -5.64 -4.94
N LYS A 158 -5.00 -6.48 -3.93
CA LYS A 158 -4.00 -7.55 -3.99
C LYS A 158 -4.25 -8.48 -5.17
N ARG A 159 -5.48 -8.97 -5.32
CA ARG A 159 -5.89 -9.83 -6.43
C ARG A 159 -5.65 -9.13 -7.78
N TRP A 160 -6.08 -7.87 -7.91
CA TRP A 160 -5.89 -7.10 -9.13
C TRP A 160 -4.40 -6.94 -9.51
N ILE A 161 -3.52 -6.67 -8.53
CA ILE A 161 -2.06 -6.60 -8.74
C ILE A 161 -1.51 -7.93 -9.24
N GLU A 162 -1.88 -9.04 -8.59
CA GLU A 162 -1.33 -10.37 -8.90
C GLU A 162 -1.93 -10.99 -10.17
N SER A 163 -3.15 -10.59 -10.59
CA SER A 163 -3.80 -11.10 -11.80
C SER A 163 -3.76 -10.09 -12.95
N ASP A 164 -4.52 -9.00 -12.84
CA ASP A 164 -4.82 -8.11 -13.96
C ASP A 164 -3.61 -7.25 -14.32
N MET A 165 -2.96 -6.65 -13.32
CA MET A 165 -1.76 -5.84 -13.55
C MET A 165 -0.61 -6.70 -14.07
N SER A 166 -0.38 -7.87 -13.48
CA SER A 166 0.63 -8.82 -13.97
C SER A 166 0.38 -9.20 -15.42
N LYS A 167 -0.88 -9.48 -15.79
CA LYS A 167 -1.24 -9.80 -17.18
C LYS A 167 -1.01 -8.63 -18.13
N ILE A 168 -1.39 -7.41 -17.75
CA ILE A 168 -1.14 -6.20 -18.56
C ILE A 168 0.36 -6.04 -18.83
N ILE A 169 1.20 -6.25 -17.81
CA ILE A 169 2.66 -6.18 -17.94
C ILE A 169 3.17 -7.29 -18.86
N ASP A 170 2.75 -8.53 -18.65
CA ASP A 170 3.17 -9.67 -19.47
C ASP A 170 2.79 -9.50 -20.95
N ASP A 171 1.58 -9.00 -21.21
CA ASP A 171 1.11 -8.72 -22.57
C ASP A 171 1.98 -7.63 -23.21
N ARG A 172 2.31 -6.56 -22.48
CA ARG A 172 3.20 -5.48 -22.95
C ARG A 172 4.61 -5.97 -23.25
N LEU A 173 5.17 -6.84 -22.40
CA LEU A 173 6.52 -7.39 -22.59
C LEU A 173 6.63 -8.32 -23.80
N LYS A 174 5.51 -8.92 -24.23
CA LYS A 174 5.41 -9.81 -25.40
C LYS A 174 5.15 -9.09 -26.72
N GLU A 175 4.80 -7.80 -26.70
CA GLU A 175 4.53 -7.04 -27.92
C GLU A 175 5.80 -6.94 -28.80
N PRO A 176 5.70 -7.24 -30.12
CA PRO A 176 6.83 -7.07 -31.03
C PRO A 176 7.25 -5.61 -31.06
N GLN A 177 8.57 -5.36 -31.00
CA GLN A 177 9.09 -4.00 -31.12
C GLN A 177 8.69 -3.43 -32.47
N LYS A 178 7.89 -2.36 -32.47
CA LYS A 178 7.71 -1.53 -33.66
C LYS A 178 9.02 -0.74 -33.84
N GLN A 179 9.90 -1.28 -34.68
CA GLN A 179 11.07 -0.57 -35.20
C GLN A 179 10.62 0.59 -36.09
#